data_AF-A0A2L0VNW0-F1
#
_entry.id   AF-A0A2L0VNW0-F1
#
_cell.length_a   1.000
_cell.length_b   1.000
_cell.length_c   1.000
_cell.angle_alpha   90.00
_cell.angle_beta   90.00
_cell.angle_gamma   90.00
#
_symmetry.space_group_name_H-M   'P 1'
#
loop_
_entity.id
_entity.type
_entity.pdbx_description
1 polymer ?
#
loop_
_entity_poly.entity_id
_entity_poly.type
_entity_poly.pdbx_seq_one_letter_code
_entity_poly.pdbx_strand_id
1 'polypeptide(L)'
;MTDVTFTFRLARPLKEAFSAMAEKQDFSAAQLLRRMMREAVERHEEEVAHERWLHREIDDAMHDTGKPRSERFSNEAITGEWERERGEIERRDES
;
A
#
# COMPACT_ATOMS: atom_id res chain seq x y z
N MET A 1 9.35 -10.69 -25.35
CA MET A 1 8.10 -10.79 -24.56
C MET A 1 7.41 -12.07 -24.99
N THR A 2 7.22 -13.01 -24.06
CA THR A 2 6.48 -14.25 -24.32
C THR A 2 5.00 -13.96 -24.10
N ASP A 3 4.24 -13.76 -25.18
CA ASP A 3 2.79 -13.63 -25.08
C ASP A 3 2.18 -14.94 -24.60
N VAL A 4 1.51 -14.91 -23.44
CA VAL A 4 0.80 -16.06 -22.86
C VAL A 4 -0.70 -15.84 -23.02
N THR A 5 -1.41 -16.86 -23.49
CA THR A 5 -2.86 -16.82 -23.64
C THR A 5 -3.56 -17.39 -22.41
N PHE A 6 -4.48 -16.62 -21.84
CA PHE A 6 -5.35 -17.08 -20.76
C PHE A 6 -6.77 -17.28 -21.30
N THR A 7 -7.35 -18.47 -21.16
CA THR A 7 -8.71 -18.78 -21.61
C THR A 7 -9.68 -18.83 -20.43
N PHE A 8 -10.74 -18.03 -20.49
CA PHE A 8 -11.79 -18.00 -19.46
C PHE A 8 -13.09 -18.59 -19.98
N ARG A 9 -13.82 -19.30 -19.13
CA ARG A 9 -15.23 -19.60 -19.34
C ARG A 9 -16.07 -18.57 -18.59
N LEU A 10 -16.95 -17.89 -19.31
CA LEU A 10 -17.82 -16.84 -18.78
C LEU A 10 -19.25 -17.10 -19.22
N ALA A 11 -20.22 -16.71 -18.39
CA ALA A 11 -21.60 -16.67 -18.83
C ALA A 11 -21.76 -15.66 -19.98
N ARG A 12 -22.55 -16.00 -21.00
CA ARG A 12 -22.80 -15.13 -22.15
C ARG A 12 -23.26 -13.71 -21.77
N PRO A 13 -24.22 -13.53 -20.83
CA PRO A 13 -24.67 -12.19 -20.45
C PRO A 13 -23.53 -11.34 -19.85
N LEU A 14 -22.62 -11.97 -19.10
CA LEU A 14 -21.48 -11.28 -18.51
C LEU A 14 -20.49 -10.82 -19.58
N LYS A 15 -20.20 -11.66 -20.57
CA LYS A 15 -19.34 -11.29 -21.71
C LYS A 15 -19.90 -10.06 -22.43
N GLU A 16 -21.20 -10.06 -22.72
CA GLU A 16 -21.87 -8.98 -23.46
C GLU A 16 -21.84 -7.68 -22.67
N ALA A 17 -22.22 -7.72 -21.39
CA ALA A 17 -22.19 -6.55 -20.51
C ALA A 17 -20.76 -5.98 -20.37
N PHE A 18 -19.76 -6.85 -20.18
CA PHE A 18 -18.37 -6.42 -20.04
C PHE A 18 -17.83 -5.80 -21.33
N SER A 19 -18.19 -6.36 -22.49
CA SER A 19 -17.77 -5.82 -23.79
C SER A 19 -18.38 -4.43 -24.02
N ALA A 20 -19.67 -4.27 -23.76
CA ALA A 20 -20.35 -2.96 -23.87
C ALA A 20 -19.77 -1.91 -22.89
N MET A 21 -19.39 -2.34 -21.68
CA MET A 21 -18.73 -1.47 -20.71
C MET A 21 -17.32 -1.03 -21.15
N ALA A 22 -16.56 -1.94 -21.78
CA ALA A 22 -15.23 -1.63 -22.30
C ALA A 22 -15.32 -0.67 -23.50
N GLU A 23 -16.28 -0.89 -24.40
CA GLU A 23 -16.54 -0.01 -25.55
C GLU A 23 -16.87 1.42 -25.13
N LYS A 24 -17.66 1.61 -24.06
CA LYS A 24 -17.94 2.94 -23.48
C LYS A 24 -16.70 3.68 -22.97
N GLN A 25 -15.61 2.96 -22.75
CA GLN A 25 -14.33 3.50 -22.29
C GLN A 25 -13.27 3.48 -23.41
N ASP A 26 -13.69 3.27 -24.66
CA ASP A 26 -12.81 3.18 -25.83
C ASP A 26 -11.74 2.08 -25.74
N PHE A 27 -12.03 1.01 -25.00
CA PHE A 27 -11.16 -0.16 -24.86
C PHE A 27 -11.83 -1.43 -25.38
N SER A 28 -11.04 -2.35 -25.93
CA SER A 28 -11.50 -3.74 -26.07
C SER A 28 -11.60 -4.41 -24.70
N ALA A 29 -12.49 -5.40 -24.57
CA ALA A 29 -12.61 -6.21 -23.37
C ALA A 29 -11.25 -6.81 -22.94
N ALA A 30 -10.42 -7.26 -23.88
CA ALA A 30 -9.10 -7.81 -23.57
C ALA A 30 -8.12 -6.76 -23.02
N GLN A 31 -8.15 -5.53 -23.54
CA GLN A 31 -7.33 -4.43 -23.02
C GLN A 31 -7.74 -4.06 -21.60
N LEU A 32 -9.05 -3.92 -21.36
CA LEU A 32 -9.57 -3.61 -20.03
C LEU A 32 -9.24 -4.71 -19.03
N LEU A 33 -9.40 -5.99 -19.41
CA LEU A 33 -9.05 -7.12 -18.55
C LEU A 33 -7.56 -7.13 -18.18
N ARG A 34 -6.66 -6.88 -19.14
CA ARG A 34 -5.21 -6.79 -18.87
C ARG A 34 -4.88 -5.63 -17.92
N ARG A 35 -5.58 -4.50 -18.06
CA ARG A 35 -5.43 -3.36 -17.16
C ARG A 35 -5.87 -3.72 -15.73
N MET A 36 -7.06 -4.27 -15.58
CA MET A 36 -7.59 -4.72 -14.29
C MET A 36 -6.69 -5.77 -13.63
N MET A 37 -6.10 -6.68 -14.41
CA MET A 37 -5.12 -7.65 -13.91
C MET A 37 -3.87 -6.99 -13.34
N ARG A 38 -3.29 -6.00 -14.04
CA ARG A 38 -2.14 -5.24 -13.52
C ARG A 38 -2.49 -4.51 -12.23
N GLU A 39 -3.59 -3.75 -12.24
CA GLU A 39 -4.05 -3.00 -11.06
C GLU A 39 -4.35 -3.93 -9.87
N ALA A 40 -4.82 -5.16 -10.12
CA ALA A 40 -5.04 -6.13 -9.06
C ALA A 40 -3.71 -6.70 -8.49
N VAL A 41 -2.72 -6.98 -9.34
CA VAL A 41 -1.40 -7.45 -8.90
C VAL A 41 -0.67 -6.35 -8.14
N GLU A 42 -0.63 -5.13 -8.69
CA GLU A 42 0.03 -3.97 -8.07
C GLU A 42 -0.54 -3.71 -6.66
N ARG A 43 -1.88 -3.65 -6.52
CA ARG A 43 -2.51 -3.48 -5.21
C ARG A 43 -2.19 -4.63 -4.25
N HIS A 44 -2.20 -5.87 -4.74
CA HIS A 44 -1.87 -7.02 -3.88
C HIS A 44 -0.40 -6.98 -3.43
N GLU A 45 0.52 -6.59 -4.31
CA GLU A 45 1.93 -6.43 -3.96
C GLU A 45 2.14 -5.29 -2.95
N GLU A 46 1.43 -4.17 -3.09
CA GLU A 46 1.44 -3.08 -2.12
C GLU A 46 0.89 -3.51 -0.75
N GLU A 47 -0.25 -4.21 -0.72
CA GLU A 47 -0.84 -4.74 0.52
C GLU A 47 0.12 -5.73 1.21
N VAL A 48 0.68 -6.67 0.46
CA VAL A 48 1.64 -7.65 0.98
C VAL A 48 2.93 -6.98 1.42
N ALA A 49 3.41 -5.96 0.71
CA ALA A 49 4.59 -5.20 1.09
C ALA A 49 4.35 -4.42 2.39
N HIS A 50 3.19 -3.77 2.52
CA HIS A 50 2.77 -3.08 3.73
C HIS A 50 2.65 -4.05 4.91
N GLU A 51 2.02 -5.21 4.72
CA GLU A 51 1.87 -6.22 5.76
C GLU A 51 3.23 -6.79 6.21
N ARG A 52 4.16 -7.04 5.26
CA ARG A 52 5.53 -7.47 5.58
C ARG A 52 6.32 -6.41 6.32
N TRP A 53 6.19 -5.15 5.92
CA TRP A 53 6.82 -4.03 6.64
C TRP A 53 6.26 -3.93 8.06
N LEU A 54 4.94 -3.99 8.21
CA LEU A 54 4.28 -3.90 9.52
C LEU A 54 4.70 -5.03 10.45
N HIS A 55 4.73 -6.28 9.97
CA HIS A 55 5.20 -7.40 10.78
C HIS A 55 6.66 -7.24 11.20
N ARG A 56 7.54 -6.70 10.32
CA ARG A 56 8.91 -6.40 10.70
C ARG A 56 8.99 -5.33 11.79
N GLU A 57 8.24 -4.24 11.64
CA GLU A 57 8.20 -3.15 12.63
C GLU A 57 7.70 -3.64 13.99
N ILE A 58 6.68 -4.51 13.99
CA ILE A 58 6.16 -5.15 15.20
C ILE A 58 7.21 -6.08 15.81
N ASP A 59 7.88 -6.92 15.01
CA ASP A 59 8.93 -7.82 15.49
C ASP A 59 10.11 -7.04 16.08
N ASP A 60 10.54 -5.96 15.43
CA ASP A 60 11.61 -5.07 15.91
C ASP A 60 11.20 -4.41 17.24
N ALA A 61 9.98 -3.89 17.34
CA ALA A 61 9.44 -3.31 18.58
C ALA A 61 9.34 -4.35 19.71
N MET A 62 8.87 -5.56 19.41
CA MET A 62 8.78 -6.66 20.38
C MET A 62 10.16 -7.14 20.82
N HIS A 63 11.15 -7.17 19.91
CA HIS A 63 12.53 -7.51 20.24
C HIS A 63 13.17 -6.45 21.15
N ASP A 64 12.85 -5.17 20.94
CA ASP A 64 13.36 -4.08 21.77
C ASP A 64 12.76 -4.08 23.20
N THR A 65 11.48 -4.43 23.33
CA THR A 65 10.82 -4.58 24.64
C THR A 65 11.29 -5.80 25.45
N GLY A 66 11.99 -6.76 24.81
CA GLY A 66 12.65 -7.90 25.46
C GLY A 66 13.94 -7.54 26.20
N LYS A 67 14.45 -6.31 26.06
CA LYS A 67 15.62 -5.82 26.81
C LYS A 67 15.22 -5.42 28.23
N PRO A 68 15.97 -5.82 29.28
CA PRO A 68 15.63 -5.44 30.64
C PRO A 68 15.79 -3.92 30.83
N ARG A 69 14.64 -3.25 31.07
CA ARG A 69 14.42 -1.78 31.20
C ARG A 69 14.45 -1.02 29.87
N SER A 70 13.42 -1.19 29.04
CA SER A 70 13.05 -0.10 28.13
C SER A 70 12.74 1.15 28.97
N GLU A 71 13.32 2.28 28.59
CA GLU A 71 13.16 3.55 29.29
C GLU A 71 11.71 4.00 29.17
N ARG A 72 11.05 4.22 30.31
CA ARG A 72 9.65 4.65 30.35
C ARG A 72 9.59 6.16 30.28
N PHE A 73 9.14 6.69 29.16
CA PHE A 73 8.90 8.10 29.00
C PHE A 73 7.46 8.44 29.40
N SER A 74 7.27 9.55 30.11
CA SER A 74 5.93 10.11 30.32
C SER A 74 5.45 10.78 29.03
N ASN A 75 4.14 10.79 28.81
CA ASN A 75 3.56 11.47 27.65
C ASN A 75 3.96 12.96 27.57
N GLU A 76 4.07 13.62 28.73
CA GLU A 76 4.50 15.02 28.84
C GLU A 76 5.96 15.23 28.41
N ALA A 77 6.86 14.29 28.74
CA ALA A 77 8.26 14.36 28.32
C ALA A 77 8.42 14.22 26.81
N ILE A 78 7.66 13.29 26.19
CA ILE A 78 7.66 13.08 24.73
C ILE A 78 7.10 14.34 24.04
N THR A 79 5.95 14.84 24.47
CA THR A 79 5.31 16.01 23.87
C THR A 79 6.23 17.24 23.92
N GLY A 80 6.87 17.48 25.07
CA GLY A 80 7.78 18.61 25.24
C GLY A 80 9.08 18.51 24.44
N GLU A 81 9.52 17.31 24.08
CA GLU A 81 10.67 17.11 23.18
C GLU A 81 10.30 17.43 21.73
N TRP A 82 9.16 16.93 21.27
CA TRP A 82 8.65 17.17 19.92
C TRP A 82 8.32 18.64 19.65
N GLU A 83 7.84 19.37 20.66
CA GLU A 83 7.61 20.82 20.57
C GLU A 83 8.92 21.60 20.40
N ARG A 84 10.00 21.16 21.07
CA ARG A 84 11.33 21.76 20.92
C ARG A 84 11.91 21.50 19.54
N GLU A 85 11.85 20.27 19.06
CA GLU A 85 12.33 19.91 17.72
C GLU A 85 11.58 20.67 16.62
N ARG A 86 10.25 20.78 16.73
CA ARG A 86 9.46 21.57 15.77
C ARG A 86 9.85 23.05 15.76
N GLY A 87 10.04 23.66 16.94
CA GLY A 87 10.48 25.05 17.02
C GLY A 87 11.92 25.29 16.53
N GLU A 88 12.76 24.26 16.47
CA GLU A 88 14.09 24.33 15.85
C GLU A 88 14.03 24.22 14.33
N ILE A 89 13.16 23.36 13.80
CA ILE A 89 12.94 23.22 12.36
C ILE A 89 12.33 24.51 11.80
N GLU A 90 11.30 25.07 12.45
CA GLU A 90 10.66 26.32 12.01
C GLU A 90 11.65 27.50 12.00
N ARG A 91 12.51 27.63 13.03
CA ARG A 91 13.55 28.67 13.07
C ARG A 91 14.64 28.49 12.00
N ARG A 92 14.87 27.26 11.54
CA ARG A 92 15.84 26.95 10.48
C ARG A 92 15.27 27.25 9.09
N ASP A 93 13.95 27.11 8.91
CA ASP A 93 13.27 27.42 7.66
C ASP A 93 12.94 28.93 7.52
N GLU A 94 12.96 29.71 8.61
CA GLU A 94 12.77 31.17 8.63
C GLU A 94 14.07 32.01 8.47
N SER A 95 15.27 31.39 8.46
CA SER A 95 16.57 32.05 8.22
C SER A 95 17.08 31.84 6.79
#